data_AF-A0A3N5PAW2-F1
#
_entry.id   AF-A0A3N5PAW2-F1
#
_cell.length_a   1.000
_cell.length_b   1.000
_cell.length_c   1.000
_cell.angle_alpha   90.00
_cell.angle_beta   90.00
_cell.angle_gamma   90.00
#
_symmetry.space_group_name_H-M   'P 1'
#
loop_
_entity.id
_entity.type
_entity.pdbx_description
1 polymer ?
#
loop_
_entity_poly.entity_id
_entity_poly.type
_entity_poly.pdbx_seq_one_letter_code
_entity_poly.pdbx_strand_id
1 'polypeptide(L)'
;NGPGISSAGLPSSSSFVFSSGAVLTQEIARDNYGNLLPYNMLLHFSSRGGEVSKPDVISPGACTSTVPNFSGGDKFWGTSMACPYTSGVMALLLSAAEKEFPGVKIPSQLLFKVIREGAVKRDEYTPIDQGGGYINVINSYEILKKYLKNNEISKFETYTVSSFAPNQPDNRSRNLYIRDGSFLTGDEVFSFNVKRENSIKSDKFYRVYNLKCDADWLTLVQKKTYIRNDQLATVNVKIDKSKVKEPGMYTAKITAYRDDASKTPEFELLATVVIPYEINSSNNYKMNWKDQTINQGMIKRYFVKVPAGQNSMKITLSRDASSNKYSRCKYFLSDNNGIQIHQSAVLYSVNKDEKIENYYYDLEPGIYEIDMDGFFLATDPSTYNLGIEFLSLQTNDAKEVSSTDKRIELVNYFSETKTYNISSEMLGYQRNYNLMVDGNDTYKMPFTISKGEGSKEFRFSLTKEDFSKITDFAYQILDENGKAVNKDGLSYRTGSITADFSGDRDIVKYVLEIIPAFVSKELNASLSVNEITYFDSPLSLDVKNAG
;
A
#
# COMPACT_ATOMS: atom_id res chain seq x y z
N ASN A 1 0.66 -7.63 -0.30
CA ASN A 1 0.78 -6.28 -0.87
C ASN A 1 1.44 -5.28 0.07
N GLY A 2 1.68 -5.60 1.35
CA GLY A 2 2.67 -4.85 2.15
C GLY A 2 4.11 -5.17 1.73
N PRO A 3 5.12 -4.57 2.36
CA PRO A 3 5.05 -3.86 3.66
C PRO A 3 4.69 -2.38 3.63
N GLY A 4 4.66 -1.76 2.45
CA GLY A 4 4.39 -0.33 2.28
C GLY A 4 2.99 0.09 2.75
N ILE A 5 2.84 1.36 3.14
CA ILE A 5 1.55 1.95 3.54
C ILE A 5 0.67 2.26 2.33
N SER A 6 -0.65 2.39 2.55
CA SER A 6 -1.66 2.50 1.48
C SER A 6 -1.74 1.23 0.61
N SER A 7 -1.47 0.07 1.20
CA SER A 7 -1.50 -1.23 0.51
C SER A 7 -2.76 -2.06 0.81
N ALA A 8 -3.62 -1.59 1.71
CA ALA A 8 -4.90 -2.24 2.03
C ALA A 8 -5.85 -2.23 0.82
N GLY A 9 -5.96 -3.37 0.13
CA GLY A 9 -6.79 -3.50 -1.07
C GLY A 9 -8.29 -3.69 -0.79
N LEU A 10 -9.08 -3.58 -1.85
CA LEU A 10 -10.50 -3.98 -1.85
C LEU A 10 -10.61 -5.52 -1.77
N PRO A 11 -11.66 -6.07 -1.11
CA PRO A 11 -12.70 -5.38 -0.34
C PRO A 11 -12.28 -5.05 1.09
N SER A 12 -11.05 -5.40 1.50
CA SER A 12 -10.58 -5.30 2.90
C SER A 12 -10.47 -3.85 3.41
N SER A 13 -10.39 -2.86 2.53
CA SER A 13 -10.41 -1.44 2.87
C SER A 13 -11.80 -0.92 3.30
N SER A 14 -12.87 -1.67 3.02
CA SER A 14 -14.25 -1.31 3.37
C SER A 14 -14.49 -1.28 4.88
N SER A 15 -15.32 -0.32 5.32
CA SER A 15 -15.82 -0.25 6.70
C SER A 15 -16.79 -1.38 7.07
N PHE A 16 -17.36 -2.05 6.07
CA PHE A 16 -18.36 -3.10 6.28
C PHE A 16 -17.75 -4.50 6.43
N VAL A 17 -16.47 -4.66 6.08
CA VAL A 17 -15.71 -5.90 6.20
C VAL A 17 -14.80 -5.82 7.41
N PHE A 18 -14.55 -6.95 8.07
CA PHE A 18 -13.53 -7.04 9.12
C PHE A 18 -12.24 -7.63 8.54
N SER A 19 -11.14 -6.91 8.66
CA SER A 19 -9.89 -7.23 7.96
C SER A 19 -8.84 -7.70 8.94
N SER A 20 -8.18 -8.83 8.63
CA SER A 20 -7.12 -9.38 9.47
C SER A 20 -5.77 -9.34 8.76
N GLY A 21 -4.76 -8.78 9.43
CA GLY A 21 -3.36 -8.90 9.03
C GLY A 21 -2.74 -10.22 9.52
N ALA A 22 -1.67 -10.66 8.85
CA ALA A 22 -1.11 -12.00 9.04
C ALA A 22 0.16 -12.00 9.90
N VAL A 23 0.16 -12.79 10.97
CA VAL A 23 1.31 -12.95 11.88
C VAL A 23 1.91 -14.34 11.75
N LEU A 24 3.24 -14.39 11.73
CA LEU A 24 4.00 -15.61 11.96
C LEU A 24 4.31 -15.72 13.45
N THR A 25 3.78 -16.76 14.10
CA THR A 25 4.03 -17.01 15.51
C THR A 25 5.38 -17.68 15.71
N GLN A 26 5.97 -17.52 16.89
CA GLN A 26 7.28 -18.09 17.24
C GLN A 26 7.30 -19.62 17.09
N GLU A 27 6.20 -20.29 17.46
CA GLU A 27 6.06 -21.74 17.37
C GLU A 27 6.08 -22.20 15.93
N ILE A 28 5.31 -21.55 15.05
CA ILE A 28 5.28 -21.89 13.63
C ILE A 28 6.60 -21.54 12.95
N ALA A 29 7.25 -20.42 13.32
CA ALA A 29 8.58 -20.10 12.83
C ALA A 29 9.61 -21.18 13.18
N ARG A 30 9.58 -21.68 14.42
CA ARG A 30 10.46 -22.76 14.88
C ARG A 30 10.16 -24.07 14.17
N ASP A 31 8.90 -24.50 14.18
CA ASP A 31 8.52 -25.85 13.78
C ASP A 31 8.46 -26.01 12.25
N ASN A 32 8.01 -24.97 11.54
CA ASN A 32 7.88 -25.04 10.08
C ASN A 32 9.10 -24.51 9.32
N TYR A 33 9.84 -23.58 9.92
CA TYR A 33 10.92 -22.86 9.24
C TYR A 33 12.28 -22.96 9.95
N GLY A 34 12.36 -23.66 11.08
CA GLY A 34 13.61 -23.88 11.79
C GLY A 34 14.23 -22.60 12.37
N ASN A 35 13.43 -21.55 12.62
CA ASN A 35 13.95 -20.29 13.17
C ASN A 35 13.37 -19.94 14.54
N LEU A 36 14.24 -19.58 15.48
CA LEU A 36 13.89 -19.14 16.82
C LEU A 36 13.66 -17.62 16.82
N LEU A 37 12.48 -17.21 16.37
CA LEU A 37 12.12 -15.80 16.42
C LEU A 37 11.98 -15.31 17.88
N PRO A 38 12.47 -14.11 18.21
CA PRO A 38 12.35 -13.54 19.56
C PRO A 38 10.92 -13.07 19.90
N TYR A 39 10.04 -12.94 18.90
CA TYR A 39 8.66 -12.48 19.05
C TYR A 39 7.78 -13.00 17.91
N ASN A 40 6.45 -12.85 18.07
CA ASN A 40 5.50 -13.03 16.98
C ASN A 40 5.63 -11.85 16.00
N MET A 41 5.92 -12.13 14.74
CA MET A 41 6.20 -11.09 13.75
C MET A 41 5.02 -10.89 12.79
N LEU A 42 4.72 -9.65 12.47
CA LEU A 42 3.80 -9.32 11.39
C LEU A 42 4.48 -9.67 10.06
N LEU A 43 3.84 -10.49 9.23
CA LEU A 43 4.40 -10.90 7.96
C LEU A 43 4.54 -9.67 7.03
N HIS A 44 5.70 -9.54 6.40
CA HIS A 44 6.06 -8.37 5.58
C HIS A 44 5.00 -8.08 4.51
N PHE A 45 4.46 -9.10 3.85
CA PHE A 45 3.47 -8.96 2.80
C PHE A 45 2.06 -8.57 3.30
N SER A 46 1.79 -8.67 4.60
CA SER A 46 0.51 -8.26 5.18
C SER A 46 0.30 -6.79 4.84
N SER A 47 -0.88 -6.40 4.38
CA SER A 47 -1.10 -5.03 3.90
C SER A 47 -1.24 -4.05 5.07
N ARG A 48 -1.08 -2.76 4.78
CA ARG A 48 -1.07 -1.65 5.75
C ARG A 48 -2.07 -0.59 5.33
N GLY A 49 -2.68 0.04 6.32
CA GLY A 49 -3.60 1.16 6.11
C GLY A 49 -2.88 2.45 5.74
N GLY A 50 -3.56 3.57 6.01
CA GLY A 50 -3.13 4.92 5.66
C GLY A 50 -4.36 5.81 5.62
N GLU A 51 -4.89 6.05 4.42
CA GLU A 51 -6.19 6.66 4.16
C GLU A 51 -7.36 5.86 4.77
N VAL A 52 -7.16 4.56 5.00
CA VAL A 52 -8.11 3.67 5.68
C VAL A 52 -7.56 3.15 7.00
N SER A 53 -8.46 2.98 7.99
CA SER A 53 -8.15 2.41 9.30
C SER A 53 -8.16 0.88 9.24
N LYS A 54 -7.18 0.30 8.55
CA LYS A 54 -7.03 -1.14 8.32
C LYS A 54 -5.59 -1.62 8.53
N PRO A 55 -5.36 -2.90 8.90
CA PRO A 55 -6.37 -3.93 9.22
C PRO A 55 -7.16 -3.61 10.51
N ASP A 56 -8.22 -4.35 10.81
CA ASP A 56 -8.92 -4.19 12.09
C ASP A 56 -8.13 -4.83 13.24
N VAL A 57 -7.49 -5.98 12.99
CA VAL A 57 -6.61 -6.69 13.92
C VAL A 57 -5.53 -7.45 13.14
N ILE A 58 -4.59 -8.04 13.86
CA ILE A 58 -3.65 -9.02 13.33
C ILE A 58 -3.86 -10.37 14.02
N SER A 59 -3.75 -11.46 13.26
CA SER A 59 -3.95 -12.82 13.77
C SER A 59 -2.93 -13.80 13.20
N PRO A 60 -2.75 -14.99 13.80
CA PRO A 60 -1.98 -16.08 13.20
C PRO A 60 -2.36 -16.28 11.74
N GLY A 61 -1.37 -16.15 10.86
CA GLY A 61 -1.53 -16.24 9.42
C GLY A 61 -0.53 -17.19 8.78
N ALA A 62 0.11 -18.05 9.56
CA ALA A 62 0.97 -19.12 9.09
C ALA A 62 0.58 -20.43 9.80
N CYS A 63 0.52 -21.54 9.06
CA CYS A 63 0.15 -22.84 9.60
C CYS A 63 0.69 -23.98 8.74
N THR A 64 0.66 -25.19 9.31
CA THR A 64 0.65 -26.44 8.54
C THR A 64 -0.81 -26.83 8.32
N SER A 65 -1.22 -26.95 7.06
CA SER A 65 -2.60 -27.21 6.67
C SER A 65 -2.80 -28.63 6.17
N THR A 66 -4.00 -29.17 6.37
CA THR A 66 -4.41 -30.41 5.72
C THR A 66 -4.66 -30.14 4.23
N VAL A 67 -3.79 -30.63 3.37
CA VAL A 67 -3.89 -30.47 1.92
C VAL A 67 -4.18 -31.79 1.21
N PRO A 68 -4.80 -31.75 0.02
CA PRO A 68 -4.90 -32.92 -0.84
C PRO A 68 -3.53 -33.48 -1.22
N ASN A 69 -3.46 -34.78 -1.51
CA ASN A 69 -2.22 -35.48 -1.87
C ASN A 69 -1.48 -34.90 -3.09
N PHE A 70 -2.16 -34.12 -3.94
CA PHE A 70 -1.55 -33.47 -5.10
C PHE A 70 -0.88 -32.13 -4.78
N SER A 71 -0.99 -31.61 -3.55
CA SER A 71 -0.31 -30.39 -3.14
C SER A 71 1.18 -30.67 -2.92
N GLY A 72 2.05 -29.83 -3.52
CA GLY A 72 3.51 -29.94 -3.36
C GLY A 72 4.04 -29.53 -1.98
N GLY A 73 3.17 -29.06 -1.08
CA GLY A 73 3.50 -28.68 0.29
C GLY A 73 2.27 -28.41 1.14
N ASP A 74 2.45 -28.45 2.46
CA ASP A 74 1.44 -28.29 3.49
C ASP A 74 1.63 -27.03 4.35
N LYS A 75 2.76 -26.34 4.20
CA LYS A 75 3.06 -25.08 4.90
C LYS A 75 2.48 -23.91 4.13
N PHE A 76 1.53 -23.20 4.73
CA PHE A 76 0.93 -22.00 4.15
C PHE A 76 1.10 -20.81 5.08
N TRP A 77 1.19 -19.65 4.46
CA TRP A 77 1.15 -18.37 5.13
C TRP A 77 0.47 -17.34 4.24
N GLY A 78 -0.27 -16.42 4.86
CA GLY A 78 -1.06 -15.45 4.14
C GLY A 78 -2.08 -14.76 5.04
N THR A 79 -2.53 -13.58 4.63
CA THR A 79 -3.78 -13.01 5.15
C THR A 79 -4.96 -13.95 4.87
N SER A 80 -4.86 -14.79 3.84
CA SER A 80 -5.79 -15.90 3.55
C SER A 80 -5.84 -16.97 4.64
N MET A 81 -4.83 -17.08 5.51
CA MET A 81 -4.84 -17.96 6.70
C MET A 81 -5.28 -17.18 7.96
N ALA A 82 -4.94 -15.89 8.03
CA ALA A 82 -5.36 -15.01 9.11
C ALA A 82 -6.89 -14.76 9.14
N CYS A 83 -7.50 -14.64 7.96
CA CYS A 83 -8.94 -14.45 7.80
C CYS A 83 -9.77 -15.60 8.41
N PRO A 84 -9.59 -16.88 8.03
CA PRO A 84 -10.35 -17.98 8.63
C PRO A 84 -10.06 -18.17 10.13
N TYR A 85 -8.84 -17.89 10.60
CA TYR A 85 -8.54 -17.86 12.04
C TYR A 85 -9.42 -16.85 12.77
N THR A 86 -9.52 -15.64 12.22
CA THR A 86 -10.35 -14.56 12.76
C THR A 86 -11.84 -14.91 12.72
N SER A 87 -12.31 -15.55 11.64
CA SER A 87 -13.68 -16.07 11.54
C SER A 87 -13.98 -17.13 12.60
N GLY A 88 -13.03 -18.01 12.91
CA GLY A 88 -13.14 -18.99 13.99
C GLY A 88 -13.31 -18.32 15.36
N VAL A 89 -12.53 -17.27 15.64
CA VAL A 89 -12.69 -16.46 16.86
C VAL A 89 -14.08 -15.84 16.93
N MET A 90 -14.57 -15.25 15.83
CA MET A 90 -15.94 -14.71 15.77
C MET A 90 -17.00 -15.78 16.05
N ALA A 91 -16.85 -16.99 15.48
CA ALA A 91 -17.77 -18.10 15.71
C ALA A 91 -17.81 -18.54 17.18
N LEU A 92 -16.66 -18.59 17.86
CA LEU A 92 -16.59 -18.89 19.30
C LEU A 92 -17.30 -17.84 20.14
N LEU A 93 -17.10 -16.55 19.84
CA LEU A 93 -17.76 -15.44 20.54
C LEU A 93 -19.28 -15.48 20.37
N LEU A 94 -19.75 -15.73 19.14
CA LEU A 94 -21.18 -15.84 18.84
C LEU A 94 -21.81 -17.06 19.51
N SER A 95 -21.13 -18.22 19.50
CA SER A 95 -21.57 -19.44 20.18
C SER A 95 -21.73 -19.23 21.69
N ALA A 96 -20.76 -18.58 22.33
CA ALA A 96 -20.84 -18.26 23.76
C ALA A 96 -21.99 -17.29 24.05
N ALA A 97 -22.18 -16.26 23.21
CA ALA A 97 -23.27 -15.30 23.36
C ALA A 97 -24.65 -15.93 23.16
N GLU A 98 -24.81 -16.82 22.19
CA GLU A 98 -26.07 -17.55 21.95
C GLU A 98 -26.47 -18.38 23.17
N LYS A 99 -25.50 -19.04 23.81
CA LYS A 99 -25.74 -19.87 24.99
C LYS A 99 -26.05 -19.05 26.25
N GLU A 100 -25.32 -17.97 26.48
CA GLU A 100 -25.44 -17.17 27.72
C GLU A 100 -26.52 -16.08 27.65
N PHE A 101 -26.84 -15.60 26.44
CA PHE A 101 -27.79 -14.53 26.18
C PHE A 101 -28.77 -14.96 25.06
N PRO A 102 -29.59 -16.00 25.29
CA PRO A 102 -30.45 -16.57 24.25
C PRO A 102 -31.41 -15.54 23.67
N GLY A 103 -31.54 -15.53 22.35
CA GLY A 103 -32.42 -14.62 21.60
C GLY A 103 -31.83 -13.23 21.32
N VAL A 104 -30.64 -12.90 21.84
CA VAL A 104 -29.98 -11.62 21.56
C VAL A 104 -29.26 -11.67 20.21
N LYS A 105 -29.63 -10.78 19.30
CA LYS A 105 -28.94 -10.61 18.00
C LYS A 105 -27.80 -9.62 18.12
N ILE A 106 -26.59 -10.03 17.76
CA ILE A 106 -25.39 -9.18 17.80
C ILE A 106 -25.16 -8.54 16.42
N PRO A 107 -25.20 -7.21 16.31
CA PRO A 107 -24.82 -6.53 15.07
C PRO A 107 -23.35 -6.79 14.72
N SER A 108 -23.03 -7.01 13.44
CA SER A 108 -21.65 -7.28 12.99
C SER A 108 -20.67 -6.18 13.40
N GLN A 109 -21.06 -4.91 13.26
CA GLN A 109 -20.24 -3.76 13.64
C GLN A 109 -19.96 -3.70 15.15
N LEU A 110 -20.87 -4.19 15.99
CA LEU A 110 -20.63 -4.31 17.43
C LEU A 110 -19.61 -5.44 17.70
N LEU A 111 -19.75 -6.59 17.03
CA LEU A 111 -18.77 -7.68 17.14
C LEU A 111 -17.37 -7.22 16.71
N PHE A 112 -17.27 -6.46 15.62
CA PHE A 112 -16.00 -5.91 15.13
C PHE A 112 -15.38 -4.95 16.15
N LYS A 113 -16.19 -4.10 16.77
CA LYS A 113 -15.76 -3.22 17.86
C LYS A 113 -15.22 -4.01 19.05
N VAL A 114 -15.98 -5.00 19.52
CA VAL A 114 -15.59 -5.87 20.62
C VAL A 114 -14.23 -6.54 20.36
N ILE A 115 -14.01 -7.07 19.16
CA ILE A 115 -12.76 -7.75 18.82
C ILE A 115 -11.58 -6.78 18.74
N ARG A 116 -11.78 -5.58 18.16
CA ARG A 116 -10.74 -4.53 18.15
C ARG A 116 -10.35 -4.09 19.55
N GLU A 117 -11.32 -3.96 20.45
CA GLU A 117 -11.08 -3.56 21.84
C GLU A 117 -10.48 -4.68 22.69
N GLY A 118 -10.79 -5.93 22.39
CA GLY A 118 -10.23 -7.10 23.07
C GLY A 118 -8.82 -7.45 22.63
N ALA A 119 -8.41 -6.97 21.45
CA ALA A 119 -7.08 -7.22 20.90
C ALA A 119 -5.95 -6.62 21.76
N VAL A 120 -4.79 -7.24 21.72
CA VAL A 120 -3.60 -6.88 22.50
C VAL A 120 -2.61 -6.15 21.61
N LYS A 121 -2.41 -4.85 21.88
CA LYS A 121 -1.44 -4.04 21.14
C LYS A 121 0.00 -4.53 21.33
N ARG A 122 0.80 -4.32 20.29
CA ARG A 122 2.24 -4.56 20.23
C ARG A 122 2.95 -3.23 20.00
N ASP A 123 3.95 -2.91 20.79
CA ASP A 123 4.63 -1.60 20.72
C ASP A 123 5.48 -1.45 19.45
N GLU A 124 5.83 -2.57 18.82
CA GLU A 124 6.62 -2.63 17.59
C GLU A 124 5.83 -2.20 16.33
N TYR A 125 4.50 -2.09 16.43
CA TYR A 125 3.62 -1.82 15.29
C TYR A 125 2.77 -0.57 15.51
N THR A 126 2.55 0.20 14.46
CA THR A 126 1.64 1.36 14.52
C THR A 126 0.17 0.92 14.37
N PRO A 127 -0.82 1.78 14.66
CA PRO A 127 -2.23 1.46 14.45
C PRO A 127 -2.57 1.09 13.00
N ILE A 128 -1.84 1.57 11.98
CA ILE A 128 -2.06 1.17 10.57
C ILE A 128 -1.37 -0.14 10.20
N ASP A 129 -0.47 -0.64 11.04
CA ASP A 129 0.14 -1.96 10.90
C ASP A 129 -0.75 -3.04 11.53
N GLN A 130 -1.28 -2.79 12.72
CA GLN A 130 -1.93 -3.82 13.55
C GLN A 130 -3.42 -3.60 13.86
N GLY A 131 -3.98 -2.43 13.55
CA GLY A 131 -5.34 -2.07 13.96
C GLY A 131 -5.49 -2.01 15.48
N GLY A 132 -6.42 -2.81 16.02
CA GLY A 132 -6.61 -3.02 17.46
C GLY A 132 -5.47 -3.82 18.12
N GLY A 133 -4.67 -4.54 17.33
CA GLY A 133 -3.57 -5.37 17.81
C GLY A 133 -3.77 -6.87 17.55
N TYR A 134 -3.05 -7.69 18.29
CA TYR A 134 -3.11 -9.14 18.20
C TYR A 134 -4.43 -9.68 18.74
N ILE A 135 -5.15 -10.44 17.92
CA ILE A 135 -6.48 -10.95 18.26
C ILE A 135 -6.45 -11.77 19.57
N ASN A 136 -7.43 -11.54 20.44
CA ASN A 136 -7.54 -12.24 21.72
C ASN A 136 -9.01 -12.59 22.01
N VAL A 137 -9.33 -13.87 21.92
CA VAL A 137 -10.71 -14.38 22.07
C VAL A 137 -11.25 -14.20 23.49
N ILE A 138 -10.42 -14.38 24.52
CA ILE A 138 -10.85 -14.31 25.93
C ILE A 138 -11.17 -12.86 26.31
N ASN A 139 -10.30 -11.93 25.99
CA ASN A 139 -10.55 -10.51 26.22
C ASN A 139 -11.79 -10.03 25.46
N SER A 140 -11.93 -10.44 24.20
CA SER A 140 -13.09 -10.11 23.38
C SER A 140 -14.39 -10.67 23.96
N TYR A 141 -14.35 -11.90 24.49
CA TYR A 141 -15.49 -12.52 25.16
C TYR A 141 -15.92 -11.74 26.41
N GLU A 142 -14.98 -11.31 27.26
CA GLU A 142 -15.30 -10.51 28.44
C GLU A 142 -15.91 -9.15 28.09
N ILE A 143 -15.40 -8.50 27.04
CA ILE A 143 -15.97 -7.24 26.54
C ILE A 143 -17.38 -7.48 25.97
N LEU A 144 -17.57 -8.52 25.16
CA LEU A 144 -18.88 -8.89 24.62
C LEU A 144 -19.88 -9.08 25.75
N LYS A 145 -19.53 -9.94 26.72
CA LYS A 145 -20.36 -10.25 27.89
C LYS A 145 -20.72 -8.99 28.67
N LYS A 146 -19.75 -8.09 28.90
CA LYS A 146 -19.98 -6.78 29.53
C LYS A 146 -20.98 -5.94 28.74
N TYR A 147 -20.82 -5.84 27.42
CA TYR A 147 -21.72 -5.07 26.54
C TYR A 147 -23.14 -5.64 26.52
N LEU A 148 -23.28 -6.97 26.49
CA LEU A 148 -24.59 -7.63 26.54
C LEU A 148 -25.29 -7.39 27.89
N LYS A 149 -24.58 -7.57 29.02
CA LYS A 149 -25.12 -7.32 30.36
C LYS A 149 -25.58 -5.87 30.56
N ASN A 150 -24.87 -4.91 29.97
CA ASN A 150 -25.18 -3.49 30.11
C ASN A 150 -26.16 -2.97 29.03
N ASN A 151 -26.73 -3.87 28.22
CA ASN A 151 -27.64 -3.55 27.12
C ASN A 151 -27.05 -2.53 26.14
N GLU A 152 -25.75 -2.62 25.86
CA GLU A 152 -25.05 -1.71 24.95
C GLU A 152 -25.50 -1.85 23.50
N ILE A 153 -26.06 -3.00 23.11
CA ILE A 153 -26.67 -3.21 21.78
C ILE A 153 -27.72 -2.14 21.48
N SER A 154 -28.61 -1.85 22.44
CA SER A 154 -29.69 -0.87 22.26
C SER A 154 -29.20 0.58 22.09
N LYS A 155 -27.93 0.84 22.46
CA LYS A 155 -27.30 2.16 22.43
C LYS A 155 -26.22 2.27 21.35
N PHE A 156 -25.92 1.17 20.66
CA PHE A 156 -24.80 1.06 19.72
C PHE A 156 -25.09 1.81 18.43
N GLU A 157 -24.21 2.74 18.10
CA GLU A 157 -24.29 3.57 16.91
C GLU A 157 -23.07 3.38 16.03
N THR A 158 -23.26 3.61 14.73
CA THR A 158 -22.17 3.64 13.76
C THR A 158 -22.04 5.04 13.16
N TYR A 159 -20.84 5.31 12.65
CA TYR A 159 -20.42 6.64 12.24
C TYR A 159 -19.64 6.60 10.93
N THR A 160 -19.97 7.51 10.02
CA THR A 160 -19.09 7.85 8.90
C THR A 160 -18.17 8.99 9.33
N VAL A 161 -16.89 8.83 9.03
CA VAL A 161 -15.85 9.82 9.31
C VAL A 161 -15.27 10.28 7.98
N SER A 162 -15.01 11.58 7.87
CA SER A 162 -14.27 12.17 6.75
C SER A 162 -13.27 13.20 7.25
N SER A 163 -12.03 13.12 6.76
CA SER A 163 -10.96 14.07 7.05
C SER A 163 -10.07 14.30 5.83
N PHE A 164 -9.11 15.21 5.96
CA PHE A 164 -8.22 15.64 4.90
C PHE A 164 -7.26 14.52 4.48
N ALA A 165 -7.22 14.24 3.18
CA ALA A 165 -6.28 13.33 2.56
C ALA A 165 -6.01 13.78 1.11
N PRO A 166 -4.98 14.60 0.87
CA PRO A 166 -4.82 15.32 -0.41
C PRO A 166 -4.57 14.41 -1.62
N ASN A 167 -4.12 13.17 -1.38
CA ASN A 167 -3.84 12.22 -2.47
C ASN A 167 -5.06 11.33 -2.83
N GLN A 168 -6.19 11.54 -2.17
CA GLN A 168 -7.45 10.80 -2.35
C GLN A 168 -8.48 11.64 -3.14
N PRO A 169 -9.49 11.01 -3.76
CA PRO A 169 -10.60 11.74 -4.39
C PRO A 169 -11.21 12.78 -3.44
N ASP A 170 -11.57 13.94 -3.97
CA ASP A 170 -12.07 15.10 -3.22
C ASP A 170 -11.16 15.58 -2.06
N ASN A 171 -9.88 15.21 -2.08
CA ASN A 171 -8.91 15.46 -1.02
C ASN A 171 -9.36 14.93 0.35
N ARG A 172 -10.13 13.84 0.37
CA ARG A 172 -10.75 13.31 1.59
C ARG A 172 -10.64 11.80 1.72
N SER A 173 -10.54 11.34 2.95
CA SER A 173 -10.64 9.92 3.30
C SER A 173 -11.30 9.75 4.66
N ARG A 174 -11.45 8.51 5.12
CA ARG A 174 -11.95 8.24 6.49
C ARG A 174 -10.98 8.75 7.56
N ASN A 175 -9.69 8.74 7.24
CA ASN A 175 -8.62 9.14 8.13
C ASN A 175 -8.07 10.53 7.75
N LEU A 176 -7.38 11.17 8.68
CA LEU A 176 -6.47 12.26 8.33
C LEU A 176 -5.20 11.61 7.81
N TYR A 177 -4.92 11.73 6.51
CA TYR A 177 -3.78 11.05 5.89
C TYR A 177 -2.97 12.02 5.03
N ILE A 178 -1.76 12.34 5.46
CA ILE A 178 -0.86 13.27 4.76
C ILE A 178 0.44 12.53 4.47
N ARG A 179 0.61 12.06 3.21
CA ARG A 179 1.82 11.33 2.79
C ARG A 179 3.04 12.25 2.58
N ASP A 180 2.83 13.50 2.20
CA ASP A 180 3.88 14.53 2.18
C ASP A 180 3.58 15.58 3.26
N GLY A 181 4.21 15.47 4.42
CA GLY A 181 4.10 16.44 5.50
C GLY A 181 5.22 17.50 5.49
N SER A 182 6.06 17.55 4.46
CA SER A 182 7.19 18.51 4.40
C SER A 182 6.74 19.97 4.35
N PHE A 183 5.53 20.25 3.86
CA PHE A 183 4.99 21.61 3.77
C PHE A 183 4.32 22.11 5.06
N LEU A 184 4.15 21.25 6.06
CA LEU A 184 3.38 21.57 7.26
C LEU A 184 4.13 22.54 8.17
N THR A 185 3.49 23.65 8.52
CA THR A 185 4.06 24.65 9.44
C THR A 185 3.72 24.35 10.91
N GLY A 186 2.62 23.64 11.16
CA GLY A 186 2.05 23.40 12.49
C GLY A 186 0.95 24.41 12.87
N ASP A 187 0.73 25.43 12.04
CA ASP A 187 -0.36 26.40 12.24
C ASP A 187 -1.70 25.89 11.71
N GLU A 188 -1.65 24.89 10.83
CA GLU A 188 -2.83 24.29 10.21
C GLU A 188 -3.72 23.61 11.25
N VAL A 189 -5.03 23.76 11.03
CA VAL A 189 -6.06 23.05 11.79
C VAL A 189 -6.73 22.07 10.84
N PHE A 190 -6.61 20.79 11.14
CA PHE A 190 -7.31 19.73 10.41
C PHE A 190 -8.56 19.31 11.18
N SER A 191 -9.56 18.81 10.46
CA SER A 191 -10.84 18.42 11.05
C SER A 191 -11.20 16.99 10.68
N PHE A 192 -11.68 16.24 11.67
CA PHE A 192 -12.49 15.05 11.43
C PHE A 192 -13.96 15.44 11.49
N ASN A 193 -14.70 15.12 10.43
CA ASN A 193 -16.14 15.29 10.37
C ASN A 193 -16.80 13.96 10.62
N VAL A 194 -17.57 13.86 11.70
CA VAL A 194 -18.19 12.63 12.18
C VAL A 194 -19.70 12.75 12.04
N LYS A 195 -20.28 11.88 11.21
CA LYS A 195 -21.73 11.80 10.96
C LYS A 195 -22.27 10.51 11.55
N ARG A 196 -23.37 10.61 12.29
CA ARG A 196 -24.12 9.45 12.82
C ARG A 196 -24.95 8.80 11.71
N GLU A 197 -24.92 7.47 11.64
CA GLU A 197 -25.69 6.68 10.66
C GLU A 197 -27.08 6.25 11.16
N ASN A 198 -27.46 6.64 12.38
CA ASN A 198 -28.76 6.37 13.01
C ASN A 198 -29.11 4.86 13.05
N SER A 199 -28.15 4.04 13.46
CA SER A 199 -28.27 2.58 13.48
C SER A 199 -29.33 2.08 14.45
N ILE A 200 -29.63 2.84 15.52
CA ILE A 200 -30.72 2.52 16.47
C ILE A 200 -32.10 3.02 16.02
N LYS A 201 -32.19 3.69 14.86
CA LYS A 201 -33.44 4.23 14.28
C LYS A 201 -34.22 5.14 15.24
N SER A 202 -33.51 6.12 15.81
CA SER A 202 -34.10 7.15 16.68
C SER A 202 -33.73 8.55 16.20
N ASP A 203 -34.75 9.36 15.92
CA ASP A 203 -34.58 10.75 15.48
C ASP A 203 -34.16 11.68 16.60
N LYS A 204 -34.54 11.35 17.86
CA LYS A 204 -34.06 12.04 19.05
C LYS A 204 -32.77 11.39 19.50
N PHE A 205 -31.67 12.12 19.40
CA PHE A 205 -30.37 11.65 19.86
C PHE A 205 -29.56 12.80 20.45
N TYR A 206 -28.95 12.55 21.60
CA TYR A 206 -27.96 13.45 22.17
C TYR A 206 -26.95 12.64 22.96
N ARG A 207 -25.68 12.76 22.59
CA ARG A 207 -24.59 12.09 23.31
C ARG A 207 -23.36 12.98 23.31
N VAL A 208 -22.73 13.09 24.48
CA VAL A 208 -21.49 13.85 24.69
C VAL A 208 -20.34 12.86 24.80
N TYR A 209 -19.17 13.25 24.31
CA TYR A 209 -17.97 12.43 24.28
C TYR A 209 -16.76 13.18 24.81
N ASN A 210 -15.95 12.51 25.63
CA ASN A 210 -14.61 12.92 26.02
C ASN A 210 -13.61 12.38 25.00
N LEU A 211 -12.79 13.26 24.44
CA LEU A 211 -11.79 12.92 23.43
C LEU A 211 -10.43 12.69 24.07
N LYS A 212 -9.75 11.61 23.69
CA LYS A 212 -8.39 11.30 24.12
C LYS A 212 -7.54 10.93 22.91
N CYS A 213 -6.42 11.61 22.75
CA CYS A 213 -5.37 11.26 21.78
C CYS A 213 -4.34 10.36 22.46
N ASP A 214 -3.84 9.34 21.77
CA ASP A 214 -2.77 8.47 22.25
C ASP A 214 -1.36 8.92 21.84
N ALA A 215 -1.25 10.04 21.11
CA ALA A 215 0.01 10.63 20.68
C ALA A 215 0.16 12.08 21.16
N ASP A 216 1.40 12.48 21.47
CA ASP A 216 1.72 13.83 21.94
C ASP A 216 2.01 14.82 20.80
N TRP A 217 2.33 14.33 19.61
CA TRP A 217 2.56 15.15 18.41
C TRP A 217 1.27 15.71 17.80
N LEU A 218 0.10 15.17 18.15
CA LEU A 218 -1.19 15.61 17.63
C LEU A 218 -2.04 16.20 18.76
N THR A 219 -2.20 17.51 18.73
CA THR A 219 -2.96 18.26 19.74
C THR A 219 -4.45 18.30 19.39
N LEU A 220 -5.29 17.90 20.34
CA LEU A 220 -6.74 18.12 20.27
C LEU A 220 -7.07 19.58 20.60
N VAL A 221 -7.71 20.29 19.67
CA VAL A 221 -8.18 21.67 19.92
C VAL A 221 -9.31 21.66 20.95
N GLN A 222 -10.16 20.64 20.93
CA GLN A 222 -11.23 20.42 21.90
C GLN A 222 -11.09 19.07 22.60
N LYS A 223 -11.36 19.04 23.91
CA LYS A 223 -11.33 17.82 24.74
C LYS A 223 -12.68 17.09 24.82
N LYS A 224 -13.76 17.74 24.37
CA LYS A 224 -15.10 17.15 24.29
C LYS A 224 -15.73 17.47 22.94
N THR A 225 -16.63 16.60 22.51
CA THR A 225 -17.53 16.84 21.39
C THR A 225 -18.90 16.24 21.70
N TYR A 226 -19.91 16.54 20.90
CA TYR A 226 -21.25 15.97 21.05
C TYR A 226 -21.90 15.80 19.68
N ILE A 227 -22.85 14.87 19.60
CA ILE A 227 -23.71 14.70 18.43
C ILE A 227 -25.15 14.87 18.90
N ARG A 228 -25.88 15.73 18.20
CA ARG A 228 -27.31 15.98 18.42
C ARG A 228 -28.07 15.62 17.15
N ASN A 229 -28.95 14.63 17.24
CA ASN A 229 -29.71 14.07 16.12
C ASN A 229 -28.79 13.64 14.96
N ASP A 230 -28.88 14.31 13.81
CA ASP A 230 -28.10 14.11 12.59
C ASP A 230 -27.00 15.16 12.38
N GLN A 231 -26.82 16.08 13.35
CA GLN A 231 -25.82 17.13 13.29
C GLN A 231 -24.41 16.54 13.17
N LEU A 232 -23.64 17.04 12.19
CA LEU A 232 -22.24 16.71 12.02
C LEU A 232 -21.42 17.19 13.22
N ALA A 233 -20.63 16.30 13.81
CA ALA A 233 -19.65 16.66 14.82
C ALA A 233 -18.28 16.91 14.16
N THR A 234 -17.65 18.02 14.51
CA THR A 234 -16.30 18.36 14.04
C THR A 234 -15.31 18.20 15.19
N VAL A 235 -14.25 17.43 14.95
CA VAL A 235 -13.12 17.26 15.87
C VAL A 235 -11.88 17.87 15.22
N ASN A 236 -11.49 19.06 15.69
CA ASN A 236 -10.30 19.76 15.20
C ASN A 236 -9.02 19.29 15.91
N VAL A 237 -7.95 19.18 15.14
CA VAL A 237 -6.61 18.79 15.58
C VAL A 237 -5.55 19.69 14.98
N LYS A 238 -4.43 19.86 15.68
CA LYS A 238 -3.23 20.54 15.21
C LYS A 238 -2.01 19.66 15.37
N ILE A 239 -1.08 19.78 14.44
CA ILE A 239 0.21 19.09 14.50
C ILE A 239 1.15 19.94 15.35
N ASP A 240 1.68 19.36 16.43
CA ASP A 240 2.72 19.99 17.23
C ASP A 240 4.08 19.77 16.55
N LYS A 241 4.49 20.74 15.73
CA LYS A 241 5.74 20.66 14.97
C LYS A 241 6.98 20.53 15.87
N SER A 242 6.91 20.96 17.14
CA SER A 242 8.01 20.80 18.09
C SER A 242 8.28 19.34 18.46
N LYS A 243 7.28 18.46 18.28
CA LYS A 243 7.35 17.01 18.51
C LYS A 243 7.67 16.21 17.25
N VAL A 244 7.53 16.83 16.08
CA VAL A 244 7.71 16.22 14.76
C VAL A 244 9.03 16.71 14.15
N LYS A 245 10.14 16.24 14.74
CA LYS A 245 11.50 16.69 14.40
C LYS A 245 12.20 15.82 13.36
N GLU A 246 11.98 14.52 13.40
CA GLU A 246 12.69 13.55 12.57
C GLU A 246 11.84 13.11 11.39
N PRO A 247 12.44 12.85 10.22
CA PRO A 247 11.75 12.16 9.14
C PRO A 247 11.25 10.79 9.60
N GLY A 248 10.03 10.44 9.20
CA GLY A 248 9.36 9.22 9.59
C GLY A 248 7.84 9.31 9.50
N MET A 249 7.19 8.27 9.97
CA MET A 249 5.74 8.16 10.00
C MET A 249 5.21 8.41 11.41
N TYR A 250 4.25 9.32 11.51
CA TYR A 250 3.61 9.71 12.76
C TYR A 250 2.15 9.29 12.71
N THR A 251 1.75 8.39 13.60
CA THR A 251 0.37 7.92 13.73
C THR A 251 -0.23 8.35 15.06
N ALA A 252 -1.51 8.69 15.07
CA ALA A 252 -2.24 9.05 16.29
C ALA A 252 -3.67 8.55 16.20
N LYS A 253 -4.14 7.91 17.28
CA LYS A 253 -5.53 7.50 17.44
C LYS A 253 -6.22 8.39 18.47
N ILE A 254 -7.37 8.91 18.06
CA ILE A 254 -8.26 9.68 18.93
C ILE A 254 -9.46 8.81 19.25
N THR A 255 -9.66 8.48 20.52
CA THR A 255 -10.82 7.73 20.99
C THR A 255 -11.83 8.68 21.63
N ALA A 256 -13.07 8.62 21.17
CA ALA A 256 -14.20 9.33 21.76
C ALA A 256 -14.90 8.44 22.79
N TYR A 257 -14.76 8.72 24.08
CA TYR A 257 -15.41 7.97 25.16
C TYR A 257 -16.73 8.64 25.54
N ARG A 258 -17.80 7.87 25.73
CA ARG A 258 -19.08 8.42 26.20
C ARG A 258 -18.90 9.17 27.51
N ASP A 259 -19.51 10.35 27.61
CA ASP A 259 -19.55 11.11 28.84
C ASP A 259 -20.71 10.67 29.76
N ASP A 260 -20.78 9.37 30.02
CA ASP A 260 -21.74 8.76 30.94
C ASP A 260 -21.00 7.82 31.92
N ALA A 261 -21.74 7.07 32.73
CA ALA A 261 -21.17 6.13 33.70
C ALA A 261 -20.47 4.92 33.04
N SER A 262 -20.82 4.58 31.79
CA SER A 262 -20.22 3.44 31.09
C SER A 262 -18.78 3.71 30.69
N LYS A 263 -18.48 4.99 30.36
CA LYS A 263 -17.21 5.42 29.73
C LYS A 263 -16.85 4.54 28.53
N THR A 264 -17.85 3.99 27.83
CA THR A 264 -17.65 3.13 26.67
C THR A 264 -16.93 3.92 25.58
N PRO A 265 -15.81 3.43 25.01
CA PRO A 265 -15.27 4.01 23.79
C PRO A 265 -16.34 3.91 22.70
N GLU A 266 -16.63 5.00 21.98
CA GLU A 266 -17.71 5.03 21.00
C GLU A 266 -17.15 4.81 19.59
N PHE A 267 -16.39 5.80 19.11
CA PHE A 267 -15.74 5.79 17.80
C PHE A 267 -14.27 6.21 17.95
N GLU A 268 -13.49 5.83 16.95
CA GLU A 268 -12.07 6.15 16.85
C GLU A 268 -11.80 6.92 15.57
N LEU A 269 -10.86 7.87 15.64
CA LEU A 269 -10.38 8.66 14.52
C LEU A 269 -8.88 8.39 14.40
N LEU A 270 -8.38 8.22 13.17
CA LEU A 270 -6.98 7.93 12.93
C LEU A 270 -6.33 9.04 12.09
N ALA A 271 -5.17 9.50 12.55
CA ALA A 271 -4.30 10.41 11.82
C ALA A 271 -3.00 9.71 11.47
N THR A 272 -2.49 9.93 10.26
CA THR A 272 -1.17 9.51 9.80
C THR A 272 -0.54 10.64 9.00
N VAL A 273 0.63 11.07 9.42
CA VAL A 273 1.42 12.11 8.76
C VAL A 273 2.82 11.55 8.52
N VAL A 274 3.30 11.65 7.28
CA VAL A 274 4.64 11.22 6.90
C VAL A 274 5.51 12.46 6.68
N ILE A 275 6.64 12.52 7.39
CA ILE A 275 7.67 13.53 7.19
C ILE A 275 8.80 12.87 6.40
N PRO A 276 9.03 13.24 5.14
CA PRO A 276 10.02 12.57 4.32
C PRO A 276 11.44 13.07 4.61
N TYR A 277 12.43 12.25 4.25
CA TYR A 277 13.79 12.70 4.03
C TYR A 277 13.84 13.54 2.74
N GLU A 278 14.46 14.70 2.82
CA GLU A 278 14.64 15.60 1.69
C GLU A 278 16.04 15.44 1.09
N ILE A 279 16.10 14.91 -0.12
CA ILE A 279 17.33 14.79 -0.89
C ILE A 279 17.35 15.93 -1.91
N ASN A 280 18.29 16.87 -1.78
CA ASN A 280 18.33 18.12 -2.54
C ASN A 280 19.77 18.65 -2.70
N SER A 281 19.93 19.88 -3.19
CA SER A 281 21.25 20.47 -3.43
C SER A 281 22.13 20.56 -2.17
N SER A 282 21.56 20.70 -0.96
CA SER A 282 22.34 20.82 0.27
C SER A 282 23.05 19.51 0.67
N ASN A 283 22.60 18.37 0.15
CA ASN A 283 23.22 17.06 0.36
C ASN A 283 23.73 16.43 -0.95
N ASN A 284 23.96 17.25 -1.98
CA ASN A 284 24.40 16.80 -3.30
C ASN A 284 23.51 15.69 -3.88
N TYR A 285 22.21 15.81 -3.65
CA TYR A 285 21.19 14.87 -4.10
C TYR A 285 21.46 13.42 -3.66
N LYS A 286 22.05 13.24 -2.48
CA LYS A 286 22.38 11.95 -1.91
C LYS A 286 22.21 11.90 -0.40
N MET A 287 21.73 10.77 0.11
CA MET A 287 21.76 10.45 1.53
C MET A 287 22.27 9.04 1.77
N ASN A 288 22.96 8.86 2.90
CA ASN A 288 23.49 7.55 3.30
C ASN A 288 23.21 7.33 4.79
N TRP A 289 22.72 6.13 5.11
CA TRP A 289 22.57 5.64 6.46
C TRP A 289 23.56 4.49 6.65
N LYS A 290 24.49 4.66 7.59
CA LYS A 290 25.53 3.65 7.87
C LYS A 290 25.19 2.86 9.13
N ASP A 291 25.63 1.60 9.17
CA ASP A 291 25.56 0.72 10.33
C ASP A 291 24.17 0.65 10.98
N GLN A 292 23.12 0.67 10.15
CA GLN A 292 21.76 0.53 10.62
C GLN A 292 21.48 -0.92 10.99
N THR A 293 20.67 -1.14 12.02
CA THR A 293 20.29 -2.48 12.46
C THR A 293 18.79 -2.69 12.30
N ILE A 294 18.41 -3.90 11.89
CA ILE A 294 17.02 -4.33 11.81
C ILE A 294 16.89 -5.77 12.31
N ASN A 295 15.92 -6.00 13.21
CA ASN A 295 15.69 -7.32 13.80
C ASN A 295 14.93 -8.24 12.83
N GLN A 296 14.94 -9.54 13.11
CA GLN A 296 14.27 -10.53 12.27
C GLN A 296 12.78 -10.21 12.09
N GLY A 297 12.34 -10.18 10.84
CA GLY A 297 10.95 -9.93 10.47
C GLY A 297 10.42 -8.52 10.70
N MET A 298 11.27 -7.59 11.17
CA MET A 298 10.87 -6.21 11.40
C MET A 298 11.08 -5.38 10.15
N ILE A 299 10.28 -4.32 10.04
CA ILE A 299 10.33 -3.36 8.94
C ILE A 299 10.85 -2.01 9.45
N LYS A 300 11.80 -1.42 8.72
CA LYS A 300 12.23 -0.04 8.93
C LYS A 300 11.98 0.77 7.67
N ARG A 301 11.20 1.84 7.81
CA ARG A 301 10.70 2.63 6.68
C ARG A 301 11.53 3.89 6.47
N TYR A 302 11.86 4.15 5.21
CA TYR A 302 12.49 5.39 4.76
C TYR A 302 11.58 6.03 3.73
N PHE A 303 10.96 7.15 4.11
CA PHE A 303 10.15 7.96 3.19
C PHE A 303 11.03 9.01 2.56
N VAL A 304 11.15 9.03 1.24
CA VAL A 304 12.03 9.93 0.51
C VAL A 304 11.21 10.80 -0.42
N LYS A 305 11.39 12.11 -0.30
CA LYS A 305 10.82 13.07 -1.25
C LYS A 305 11.68 13.09 -2.50
N VAL A 306 11.04 12.81 -3.64
CA VAL A 306 11.69 12.88 -4.95
C VAL A 306 12.03 14.34 -5.26
N PRO A 307 13.32 14.70 -5.47
CA PRO A 307 13.71 16.07 -5.80
C PRO A 307 13.16 16.49 -7.17
N ALA A 308 12.78 17.76 -7.30
CA ALA A 308 12.43 18.32 -8.61
C ALA A 308 13.63 18.24 -9.58
N GLY A 309 13.37 17.92 -10.84
CA GLY A 309 14.39 17.83 -11.88
C GLY A 309 15.18 16.51 -11.93
N GLN A 310 14.87 15.52 -11.08
CA GLN A 310 15.47 14.18 -11.19
C GLN A 310 14.93 13.39 -12.38
N ASN A 311 15.71 12.46 -12.94
CA ASN A 311 15.24 11.47 -13.91
C ASN A 311 15.40 10.02 -13.44
N SER A 312 16.19 9.81 -12.39
CA SER A 312 16.44 8.48 -11.85
C SER A 312 16.84 8.53 -10.39
N MET A 313 16.57 7.43 -9.70
CA MET A 313 16.99 7.14 -8.34
C MET A 313 17.83 5.88 -8.33
N LYS A 314 18.98 5.96 -7.69
CA LYS A 314 19.84 4.83 -7.38
C LYS A 314 19.66 4.48 -5.91
N ILE A 315 19.34 3.21 -5.63
CA ILE A 315 19.34 2.67 -4.27
C ILE A 315 20.48 1.65 -4.15
N THR A 316 21.33 1.86 -3.14
CA THR A 316 22.42 0.97 -2.76
C THR A 316 22.16 0.39 -1.39
N LEU A 317 22.01 -0.93 -1.31
CA LEU A 317 22.00 -1.67 -0.05
C LEU A 317 23.33 -2.40 0.09
N SER A 318 24.08 -2.18 1.17
CA SER A 318 25.39 -2.79 1.35
C SER A 318 25.69 -3.16 2.79
N ARG A 319 26.81 -3.87 3.01
CA ARG A 319 27.43 -4.06 4.31
C ARG A 319 28.91 -3.70 4.26
N ASP A 320 29.52 -3.48 5.41
CA ASP A 320 30.98 -3.42 5.49
C ASP A 320 31.56 -4.83 5.40
N ALA A 321 32.22 -5.13 4.29
CA ALA A 321 32.82 -6.44 4.03
C ALA A 321 33.91 -6.82 5.05
N SER A 322 34.60 -5.82 5.61
CA SER A 322 35.64 -6.00 6.63
C SER A 322 35.09 -6.20 8.04
N SER A 323 33.78 -5.96 8.23
CA SER A 323 33.09 -6.12 9.49
C SER A 323 32.62 -7.55 9.69
N ASN A 324 32.72 -8.05 10.92
CA ASN A 324 32.13 -9.33 11.33
C ASN A 324 30.62 -9.25 11.62
N LYS A 325 29.96 -8.12 11.30
CA LYS A 325 28.53 -7.93 11.53
C LYS A 325 27.71 -8.78 10.55
N TYR A 326 26.64 -9.38 11.08
CA TYR A 326 25.71 -10.20 10.31
C TYR A 326 24.77 -9.34 9.45
N SER A 327 24.44 -9.81 8.25
CA SER A 327 23.44 -9.17 7.38
C SER A 327 22.63 -10.24 6.67
N ARG A 328 21.31 -10.22 6.82
CA ARG A 328 20.37 -10.94 5.96
C ARG A 328 19.11 -10.08 5.84
N CYS A 329 19.11 -9.19 4.87
CA CYS A 329 18.03 -8.22 4.69
C CYS A 329 17.80 -7.91 3.22
N LYS A 330 16.64 -7.34 2.91
CA LYS A 330 16.29 -6.82 1.58
C LYS A 330 15.50 -5.54 1.75
N TYR A 331 15.18 -4.86 0.66
CA TYR A 331 14.22 -3.78 0.69
C TYR A 331 13.10 -3.97 -0.33
N PHE A 332 11.97 -3.36 -0.01
CA PHE A 332 10.87 -3.13 -0.94
C PHE A 332 10.83 -1.64 -1.28
N LEU A 333 10.46 -1.32 -2.51
CA LEU A 333 10.24 0.05 -2.96
C LEU A 333 8.79 0.21 -3.36
N SER A 334 8.13 1.19 -2.76
CA SER A 334 6.78 1.61 -3.11
C SER A 334 6.77 3.05 -3.61
N ASP A 335 5.93 3.32 -4.61
CA ASP A 335 5.76 4.64 -5.21
C ASP A 335 4.96 5.61 -4.30
N ASN A 336 4.68 6.81 -4.83
CA ASN A 336 3.89 7.83 -4.13
C ASN A 336 2.44 7.40 -3.84
N ASN A 337 1.92 6.40 -4.54
CA ASN A 337 0.57 5.87 -4.35
C ASN A 337 0.54 4.66 -3.41
N GLY A 338 1.69 4.23 -2.86
CA GLY A 338 1.79 3.04 -2.02
C GLY A 338 1.81 1.73 -2.82
N ILE A 339 2.03 1.80 -4.14
CA ILE A 339 2.15 0.63 -5.01
C ILE A 339 3.58 0.14 -4.94
N GLN A 340 3.78 -1.12 -4.55
CA GLN A 340 5.09 -1.74 -4.56
C GLN A 340 5.56 -1.93 -6.01
N ILE A 341 6.65 -1.26 -6.39
CA ILE A 341 7.21 -1.31 -7.75
C ILE A 341 8.45 -2.20 -7.83
N HIS A 342 9.09 -2.52 -6.70
CA HIS A 342 10.27 -3.38 -6.70
C HIS A 342 10.52 -4.09 -5.36
N GLN A 343 11.17 -5.25 -5.42
CA GLN A 343 11.77 -5.95 -4.29
C GLN A 343 13.22 -6.29 -4.64
N SER A 344 14.18 -5.89 -3.80
CA SER A 344 15.58 -6.22 -4.02
C SER A 344 15.89 -7.71 -3.83
N ALA A 345 17.03 -8.14 -4.36
CA ALA A 345 17.67 -9.35 -3.88
C ALA A 345 17.95 -9.27 -2.36
N VAL A 346 18.19 -10.42 -1.74
CA VAL A 346 18.57 -10.48 -0.33
C VAL A 346 20.07 -10.25 -0.22
N LEU A 347 20.49 -9.26 0.56
CA LEU A 347 21.87 -9.07 0.96
C LEU A 347 22.17 -10.06 2.08
N TYR A 348 23.01 -11.07 1.81
CA TYR A 348 23.34 -12.11 2.80
C TYR A 348 24.85 -12.24 3.03
N SER A 349 25.30 -11.93 4.25
CA SER A 349 26.73 -11.96 4.61
C SER A 349 27.35 -13.35 4.50
N VAL A 350 26.60 -14.43 4.72
CA VAL A 350 27.08 -15.81 4.59
C VAL A 350 27.38 -16.18 3.13
N ASN A 351 26.63 -15.62 2.18
CA ASN A 351 26.93 -15.74 0.75
C ASN A 351 28.09 -14.84 0.31
N LYS A 352 28.67 -14.06 1.23
CA LYS A 352 29.68 -13.03 0.98
C LYS A 352 29.19 -11.89 0.10
N ASP A 353 27.87 -11.69 0.00
CA ASP A 353 27.31 -10.53 -0.70
C ASP A 353 27.80 -9.24 -0.04
N GLU A 354 28.27 -8.28 -0.82
CA GLU A 354 28.76 -7.00 -0.27
C GLU A 354 27.76 -5.86 -0.52
N LYS A 355 27.08 -5.91 -1.67
CA LYS A 355 26.31 -4.78 -2.19
C LYS A 355 25.24 -5.24 -3.18
N ILE A 356 24.10 -4.54 -3.16
CA ILE A 356 23.02 -4.60 -4.14
C ILE A 356 22.77 -3.17 -4.62
N GLU A 357 22.76 -2.96 -5.93
CA GLU A 357 22.48 -1.68 -6.56
C GLU A 357 21.35 -1.83 -7.58
N ASN A 358 20.34 -0.97 -7.46
CA ASN A 358 19.28 -0.88 -8.45
C ASN A 358 19.07 0.58 -8.83
N TYR A 359 18.69 0.79 -10.09
CA TYR A 359 18.33 2.07 -10.66
C TYR A 359 16.85 2.05 -11.02
N TYR A 360 16.18 3.16 -10.72
CA TYR A 360 14.77 3.38 -11.00
C TYR A 360 14.64 4.63 -11.83
N TYR A 361 13.78 4.58 -12.83
CA TYR A 361 13.56 5.64 -13.82
C TYR A 361 12.08 6.04 -13.82
N ASP A 362 11.74 7.10 -14.55
CA ASP A 362 10.36 7.57 -14.73
C ASP A 362 9.60 7.79 -13.41
N LEU A 363 10.32 8.29 -12.40
CA LEU A 363 9.76 8.50 -11.08
C LEU A 363 8.80 9.70 -11.08
N GLU A 364 7.57 9.48 -10.65
CA GLU A 364 6.59 10.54 -10.46
C GLU A 364 6.97 11.42 -9.26
N PRO A 365 6.64 12.72 -9.27
CA PRO A 365 6.79 13.56 -8.08
C PRO A 365 6.02 13.01 -6.88
N GLY A 366 6.64 13.01 -5.71
CA GLY A 366 5.98 12.58 -4.47
C GLY A 366 6.92 11.90 -3.50
N ILE A 367 6.33 11.09 -2.61
CA ILE A 367 7.04 10.41 -1.52
C ILE A 367 7.12 8.92 -1.78
N TYR A 368 8.33 8.46 -2.06
CA TYR A 368 8.64 7.04 -2.24
C TYR A 368 8.97 6.43 -0.88
N GLU A 369 8.57 5.17 -0.69
CA GLU A 369 8.75 4.43 0.55
C GLU A 369 9.71 3.26 0.31
N ILE A 370 10.82 3.26 1.02
CA ILE A 370 11.78 2.16 1.04
C ILE A 370 11.60 1.43 2.36
N ASP A 371 11.07 0.21 2.30
CA ASP A 371 10.87 -0.65 3.46
C ASP A 371 12.03 -1.64 3.56
N MET A 372 12.95 -1.39 4.49
CA MET A 372 13.96 -2.37 4.86
C MET A 372 13.31 -3.52 5.63
N ASP A 373 13.54 -4.75 5.18
CA ASP A 373 13.04 -5.98 5.77
C ASP A 373 14.20 -6.77 6.39
N GLY A 374 14.16 -6.91 7.71
CA GLY A 374 15.02 -7.88 8.40
C GLY A 374 14.52 -9.27 8.04
N PHE A 375 15.28 -10.04 7.28
CA PHE A 375 14.76 -11.26 6.70
C PHE A 375 14.34 -12.23 7.81
N PHE A 376 13.14 -12.81 7.74
CA PHE A 376 12.61 -13.59 8.86
C PHE A 376 13.39 -14.87 9.19
N LEU A 377 14.25 -15.36 8.29
CA LEU A 377 15.17 -16.49 8.54
C LEU A 377 16.58 -16.02 8.96
N ALA A 378 16.76 -14.74 9.26
CA ALA A 378 17.98 -14.24 9.87
C ALA A 378 18.19 -14.92 11.24
N THR A 379 19.42 -15.30 11.54
CA THR A 379 19.77 -15.87 12.86
C THR A 379 19.95 -14.78 13.90
N ASP A 380 20.37 -13.59 13.47
CA ASP A 380 20.67 -12.43 14.30
C ASP A 380 20.13 -11.15 13.66
N PRO A 381 20.03 -10.03 14.41
CA PRO A 381 19.74 -8.74 13.84
C PRO A 381 20.70 -8.41 12.67
N SER A 382 20.14 -7.94 11.58
CA SER A 382 20.91 -7.60 10.38
C SER A 382 21.43 -6.18 10.45
N THR A 383 22.74 -6.00 10.26
CA THR A 383 23.34 -4.69 10.01
C THR A 383 23.38 -4.40 8.52
N TYR A 384 23.12 -3.16 8.11
CA TYR A 384 23.21 -2.73 6.73
C TYR A 384 23.56 -1.24 6.62
N ASN A 385 24.01 -0.87 5.42
CA ASN A 385 24.12 0.50 4.96
C ASN A 385 23.11 0.71 3.83
N LEU A 386 22.44 1.86 3.82
CA LEU A 386 21.54 2.27 2.76
C LEU A 386 22.05 3.57 2.16
N GLY A 387 22.17 3.63 0.84
CA GLY A 387 22.50 4.84 0.09
C GLY A 387 21.42 5.12 -0.95
N ILE A 388 20.95 6.36 -1.01
CA ILE A 388 19.99 6.82 -2.01
C ILE A 388 20.59 8.05 -2.70
N GLU A 389 20.63 8.02 -4.02
CA GLU A 389 21.18 9.08 -4.86
C GLU A 389 20.23 9.35 -6.01
N PHE A 390 19.93 10.61 -6.28
CA PHE A 390 19.19 11.01 -7.48
C PHE A 390 20.16 11.52 -8.54
N LEU A 391 19.80 11.31 -9.80
CA LEU A 391 20.49 11.87 -10.96
C LEU A 391 19.51 12.71 -11.77
N SER A 392 20.06 13.63 -12.56
CA SER A 392 19.29 14.51 -13.43
C SER A 392 19.94 14.56 -14.81
N LEU A 393 19.20 14.08 -15.80
CA LEU A 393 19.48 14.26 -17.22
C LEU A 393 18.15 14.10 -17.98
N GLN A 394 17.46 15.20 -18.23
CA GLN A 394 16.12 15.20 -18.81
C GLN A 394 16.14 15.82 -20.21
N THR A 395 15.13 15.49 -21.00
CA THR A 395 14.88 16.19 -22.27
C THR A 395 13.98 17.40 -22.03
N ASN A 396 14.41 18.59 -22.45
CA ASN A 396 13.67 19.85 -22.22
C ASN A 396 12.35 19.92 -23.01
N ASP A 397 12.28 19.20 -24.13
CA ASP A 397 11.10 19.08 -24.98
C ASP A 397 10.84 17.61 -25.31
N ALA A 398 9.58 17.17 -25.20
CA ALA A 398 9.10 15.92 -25.81
C ALA A 398 9.01 16.03 -27.35
N LYS A 399 9.97 16.70 -27.99
CA LYS A 399 10.01 16.84 -29.44
C LYS A 399 10.27 15.47 -30.04
N GLU A 400 9.31 15.01 -30.82
CA GLU A 400 9.50 13.86 -31.69
C GLU A 400 10.64 14.17 -32.67
N VAL A 401 11.66 13.31 -32.68
CA VAL A 401 12.71 13.38 -33.69
C VAL A 401 12.05 13.24 -35.06
N SER A 402 12.22 14.24 -35.91
CA SER A 402 11.57 14.30 -37.22
C SER A 402 12.60 14.56 -38.32
N SER A 403 12.16 14.47 -39.58
CA SER A 403 12.99 14.84 -40.72
C SER A 403 13.42 16.32 -40.69
N THR A 404 12.63 17.18 -40.04
CA THR A 404 12.84 18.62 -39.95
C THR A 404 13.58 19.08 -38.69
N ASP A 405 13.51 18.33 -37.58
CA ASP A 405 14.30 18.59 -36.37
C ASP A 405 14.85 17.28 -35.80
N LYS A 406 16.18 17.14 -35.85
CA LYS A 406 16.93 15.93 -35.47
C LYS A 406 17.65 16.11 -34.13
N ARG A 407 17.32 17.14 -33.36
CA ARG A 407 18.02 17.49 -32.13
C ARG A 407 17.21 17.04 -30.92
N ILE A 408 17.92 16.51 -29.92
CA ILE A 408 17.40 16.26 -28.59
C ILE A 408 18.24 17.13 -27.65
N GLU A 409 17.59 18.01 -26.90
CA GLU A 409 18.24 18.81 -25.87
C GLU A 409 18.22 18.04 -24.56
N LEU A 410 19.39 17.86 -23.94
CA LEU A 410 19.52 17.24 -22.63
C LEU A 410 19.91 18.30 -21.60
N VAL A 411 19.15 18.37 -20.51
CA VAL A 411 19.34 19.32 -19.42
C VAL A 411 19.58 18.58 -18.13
N ASN A 412 20.65 18.96 -17.44
CA ASN A 412 20.87 18.60 -16.05
C ASN A 412 20.31 19.73 -15.19
N TYR A 413 19.22 19.46 -14.47
CA TYR A 413 18.59 20.41 -13.56
C TYR A 413 19.25 20.43 -12.18
N PHE A 414 20.18 19.53 -11.90
CA PHE A 414 20.92 19.53 -10.65
C PHE A 414 22.12 20.47 -10.73
N SER A 415 22.49 20.99 -9.56
CA SER A 415 23.58 21.96 -9.42
C SER A 415 24.97 21.35 -9.64
N GLU A 416 25.09 20.02 -9.68
CA GLU A 416 26.35 19.32 -9.89
C GLU A 416 26.62 19.12 -11.39
N THR A 417 27.80 19.54 -11.86
CA THR A 417 28.24 19.24 -13.23
C THR A 417 28.72 17.79 -13.31
N LYS A 418 28.14 16.99 -14.22
CA LYS A 418 28.54 15.61 -14.50
C LYS A 418 28.90 15.42 -15.97
N THR A 419 29.83 14.52 -16.23
CA THR A 419 30.19 14.09 -17.59
C THR A 419 29.46 12.80 -17.92
N TYR A 420 28.82 12.75 -19.09
CA TYR A 420 28.07 11.60 -19.55
C TYR A 420 28.60 11.11 -20.90
N ASN A 421 28.64 9.79 -21.08
CA ASN A 421 28.77 9.17 -22.40
C ASN A 421 27.36 8.88 -22.91
N ILE A 422 27.03 9.37 -24.09
CA ILE A 422 25.70 9.21 -24.69
C ILE A 422 25.82 8.22 -25.84
N SER A 423 24.93 7.23 -25.83
CA SER A 423 24.64 6.37 -26.99
C SER A 423 23.14 6.40 -27.24
N SER A 424 22.72 6.09 -28.45
CA SER A 424 21.30 6.10 -28.81
C SER A 424 20.97 4.88 -29.67
N GLU A 425 19.86 4.26 -29.34
CA GLU A 425 19.27 3.16 -30.08
C GLU A 425 17.78 3.42 -30.24
N MET A 426 17.25 3.11 -31.42
CA MET A 426 15.82 3.09 -31.65
C MET A 426 15.30 1.68 -31.34
N LEU A 427 14.51 1.57 -30.29
CA LEU A 427 13.95 0.29 -29.84
C LEU A 427 12.68 -0.10 -30.60
N GLY A 428 12.00 0.86 -31.22
CA GLY A 428 10.68 0.65 -31.79
C GLY A 428 9.91 1.94 -32.04
N TYR A 429 8.58 1.83 -32.14
CA TYR A 429 7.65 2.94 -32.32
C TYR A 429 6.40 2.75 -31.45
N GLN A 430 5.70 3.84 -31.11
CA GLN A 430 4.52 3.78 -30.26
C GLN A 430 3.36 4.64 -30.78
N ARG A 431 2.14 4.32 -30.35
CA ARG A 431 0.94 5.15 -30.56
C ARG A 431 0.09 5.20 -29.29
N ASN A 432 -0.50 6.36 -29.03
CA ASN A 432 -1.39 6.57 -27.89
C ASN A 432 -2.82 6.81 -28.36
N TYR A 433 -3.79 6.17 -27.71
CA TYR A 433 -5.21 6.36 -27.98
C TYR A 433 -6.05 6.00 -26.75
N ASN A 434 -7.29 6.48 -26.71
CA ASN A 434 -8.24 6.15 -25.64
C ASN A 434 -9.30 5.18 -26.18
N LEU A 435 -9.69 4.23 -25.34
CA LEU A 435 -10.78 3.29 -25.57
C LEU A 435 -11.87 3.53 -24.53
N MET A 436 -13.13 3.48 -24.96
CA MET A 436 -14.24 3.36 -24.03
C MET A 436 -14.57 1.87 -23.88
N VAL A 437 -14.47 1.36 -22.66
CA VAL A 437 -14.86 -0.01 -22.34
C VAL A 437 -16.14 0.00 -21.53
N ASP A 438 -17.01 -0.98 -21.76
CA ASP A 438 -18.27 -1.14 -21.02
C ASP A 438 -18.41 -2.53 -20.42
N GLY A 439 -19.30 -2.66 -19.42
CA GLY A 439 -19.51 -3.90 -18.69
C GLY A 439 -20.51 -4.87 -19.32
N ASN A 440 -21.04 -4.57 -20.51
CA ASN A 440 -22.03 -5.43 -21.18
C ASN A 440 -21.37 -6.41 -22.13
N ASP A 441 -20.25 -6.01 -22.77
CA ASP A 441 -19.54 -6.82 -23.74
C ASP A 441 -18.03 -6.83 -23.51
N THR A 442 -17.38 -7.81 -24.12
CA THR A 442 -15.92 -7.89 -24.17
C THR A 442 -15.39 -7.06 -25.34
N TYR A 443 -14.44 -6.16 -25.07
CA TYR A 443 -13.78 -5.39 -26.12
C TYR A 443 -12.73 -6.25 -26.84
N LYS A 444 -12.75 -6.26 -28.17
CA LYS A 444 -11.80 -7.02 -29.00
C LYS A 444 -11.17 -6.13 -30.05
N MET A 445 -9.85 -6.10 -30.11
CA MET A 445 -9.10 -5.33 -31.10
C MET A 445 -8.07 -6.22 -31.80
N PRO A 446 -8.26 -6.52 -33.10
CA PRO A 446 -7.28 -7.26 -33.86
C PRO A 446 -6.01 -6.42 -34.08
N PHE A 447 -4.86 -7.08 -34.03
CA PHE A 447 -3.57 -6.47 -34.37
C PHE A 447 -2.64 -7.49 -35.03
N THR A 448 -1.55 -7.00 -35.62
CA THR A 448 -0.54 -7.82 -36.28
C THR A 448 0.85 -7.48 -35.79
N ILE A 449 1.75 -8.46 -35.85
CA ILE A 449 3.20 -8.27 -35.72
C ILE A 449 3.83 -8.77 -37.02
N SER A 450 4.62 -7.92 -37.66
CA SER A 450 5.26 -8.18 -38.96
C SER A 450 6.73 -8.56 -38.78
N LYS A 451 7.31 -9.20 -39.79
CA LYS A 451 8.74 -9.52 -39.81
C LYS A 451 9.62 -8.26 -39.60
N GLY A 452 10.56 -8.34 -38.66
CA GLY A 452 11.40 -7.22 -38.20
C GLY A 452 10.87 -6.55 -36.93
N GLU A 453 9.64 -6.86 -36.50
CA GLU A 453 9.11 -6.50 -35.19
C GLU A 453 9.32 -7.69 -34.23
N GLY A 454 9.90 -7.43 -33.07
CA GLY A 454 10.17 -8.44 -32.05
C GLY A 454 8.96 -8.71 -31.16
N SER A 455 8.29 -7.65 -30.71
CA SER A 455 7.12 -7.76 -29.84
C SER A 455 6.24 -6.52 -29.89
N LYS A 456 5.00 -6.66 -29.40
CA LYS A 456 4.06 -5.56 -29.23
C LYS A 456 3.50 -5.57 -27.82
N GLU A 457 3.66 -4.46 -27.12
CA GLU A 457 3.19 -4.24 -25.75
C GLU A 457 2.02 -3.25 -25.75
N PHE A 458 0.98 -3.56 -25.00
CA PHE A 458 -0.12 -2.64 -24.69
C PHE A 458 -0.01 -2.25 -23.22
N ARG A 459 0.20 -0.96 -22.96
CA ARG A 459 0.16 -0.40 -21.60
C ARG A 459 -1.17 0.32 -21.40
N PHE A 460 -1.86 -0.05 -20.33
CA PHE A 460 -3.17 0.46 -19.94
C PHE A 460 -3.03 1.44 -18.78
N SER A 461 -3.84 2.50 -18.80
CA SER A 461 -3.97 3.44 -17.69
C SER A 461 -5.40 3.94 -17.56
N LEU A 462 -5.89 3.97 -16.32
CA LEU A 462 -7.19 4.50 -15.93
C LEU A 462 -7.01 5.71 -15.00
N THR A 463 -7.97 6.63 -15.04
CA THR A 463 -8.09 7.66 -14.01
C THR A 463 -8.44 7.02 -12.66
N LYS A 464 -8.17 7.72 -11.56
CA LYS A 464 -8.58 7.24 -10.22
C LYS A 464 -10.10 7.04 -10.13
N GLU A 465 -10.85 7.92 -10.78
CA GLU A 465 -12.32 7.89 -10.82
C GLU A 465 -12.84 6.67 -11.58
N ASP A 466 -12.32 6.40 -12.79
CA ASP A 466 -12.75 5.25 -13.58
C ASP A 466 -12.28 3.92 -12.98
N PHE A 467 -11.06 3.84 -12.45
CA PHE A 467 -10.59 2.63 -11.75
C PHE A 467 -11.46 2.32 -10.53
N SER A 468 -11.97 3.34 -9.82
CA SER A 468 -12.87 3.14 -8.67
C SER A 468 -14.24 2.58 -9.05
N LYS A 469 -14.62 2.57 -10.33
CA LYS A 469 -15.88 1.97 -10.82
C LYS A 469 -15.75 0.48 -11.09
N ILE A 470 -14.53 -0.06 -11.16
CA ILE A 470 -14.21 -1.40 -11.65
C ILE A 470 -13.98 -2.35 -10.46
N THR A 471 -14.45 -3.60 -10.57
CA THR A 471 -14.09 -4.68 -9.63
C THR A 471 -12.92 -5.51 -10.11
N ASP A 472 -13.02 -5.94 -11.36
CA ASP A 472 -12.10 -6.84 -12.03
C ASP A 472 -11.92 -6.31 -13.44
N PHE A 473 -10.71 -6.42 -13.96
CA PHE A 473 -10.41 -6.02 -15.32
C PHE A 473 -9.39 -7.00 -15.85
N ALA A 474 -9.87 -7.96 -16.62
CA ALA A 474 -9.01 -8.94 -17.26
C ALA A 474 -8.67 -8.49 -18.68
N TYR A 475 -7.47 -8.80 -19.12
CA TYR A 475 -7.07 -8.61 -20.50
C TYR A 475 -6.20 -9.77 -20.95
N GLN A 476 -6.35 -10.14 -22.22
CA GLN A 476 -5.57 -11.23 -22.80
C GLN A 476 -5.28 -10.99 -24.27
N ILE A 477 -4.22 -11.63 -24.76
CA ILE A 477 -3.90 -11.69 -26.17
C ILE A 477 -4.22 -13.10 -26.66
N LEU A 478 -5.06 -13.18 -27.69
CA LEU A 478 -5.46 -14.42 -28.34
C LEU A 478 -4.73 -14.58 -29.67
N ASP A 479 -4.32 -15.81 -30.01
CA ASP A 479 -3.82 -16.17 -31.33
C ASP A 479 -4.96 -16.32 -32.36
N GLU A 480 -4.60 -16.65 -33.61
CA GLU A 480 -5.55 -16.86 -34.72
C GLU A 480 -6.57 -17.98 -34.47
N ASN A 481 -6.30 -18.89 -33.52
CA ASN A 481 -7.18 -19.99 -33.13
C ASN A 481 -8.03 -19.66 -31.89
N GLY A 482 -7.91 -18.45 -31.35
CA GLY A 482 -8.59 -18.03 -30.13
C GLY A 482 -7.95 -18.56 -28.84
N LYS A 483 -6.73 -19.09 -28.90
CA LYS A 483 -6.00 -19.53 -27.70
C LYS A 483 -5.29 -18.33 -27.08
N ALA A 484 -5.47 -18.14 -25.77
CA ALA A 484 -4.75 -17.11 -25.02
C ALA A 484 -3.25 -17.44 -24.97
N VAL A 485 -2.44 -16.56 -25.56
CA VAL A 485 -0.96 -16.64 -25.53
C VAL A 485 -0.38 -15.86 -24.36
N ASN A 486 -1.10 -14.82 -23.91
CA ASN A 486 -0.78 -14.06 -22.72
C ASN A 486 -2.09 -13.59 -22.07
N LYS A 487 -2.15 -13.51 -20.74
CA LYS A 487 -3.32 -13.08 -19.98
C LYS A 487 -2.88 -12.47 -18.65
N ASP A 488 -3.55 -11.42 -18.23
CA ASP A 488 -3.34 -10.79 -16.95
C ASP A 488 -4.59 -9.99 -16.55
N GLY A 489 -4.52 -9.26 -15.43
CA GLY A 489 -5.57 -8.34 -15.01
C GLY A 489 -5.04 -7.15 -14.22
N LEU A 490 -5.81 -6.08 -14.20
CA LEU A 490 -5.45 -4.88 -13.45
C LEU A 490 -5.62 -5.11 -11.95
N SER A 491 -4.49 -5.19 -11.24
CA SER A 491 -4.47 -5.07 -9.77
C SER A 491 -4.46 -3.60 -9.32
N TYR A 492 -4.07 -2.69 -10.21
CA TYR A 492 -3.96 -1.25 -10.01
C TYR A 492 -4.48 -0.51 -11.24
N ARG A 493 -4.55 0.83 -11.20
CA ARG A 493 -5.03 1.65 -12.33
C ARG A 493 -4.20 1.55 -13.60
N THR A 494 -3.04 0.89 -13.55
CA THR A 494 -2.16 0.65 -14.69
C THR A 494 -1.82 -0.84 -14.80
N GLY A 495 -1.53 -1.28 -16.01
CA GLY A 495 -1.06 -2.64 -16.30
C GLY A 495 -0.56 -2.73 -17.72
N SER A 496 0.04 -3.86 -18.08
CA SER A 496 0.48 -4.08 -19.46
C SER A 496 0.39 -5.55 -19.86
N ILE A 497 0.36 -5.78 -21.17
CA ILE A 497 0.41 -7.11 -21.77
C ILE A 497 1.23 -7.07 -23.06
N THR A 498 2.03 -8.09 -23.28
CA THR A 498 2.93 -8.19 -24.43
C THR A 498 2.64 -9.45 -25.23
N ALA A 499 2.68 -9.32 -26.55
CA ALA A 499 2.78 -10.44 -27.47
C ALA A 499 4.13 -10.41 -28.17
N ASP A 500 4.82 -11.53 -28.13
CA ASP A 500 6.05 -11.73 -28.87
C ASP A 500 5.75 -12.23 -30.28
N PHE A 501 6.64 -11.89 -31.20
CA PHE A 501 6.66 -12.51 -32.52
C PHE A 501 7.02 -13.99 -32.38
N SER A 502 6.13 -14.88 -32.83
CA SER A 502 6.35 -16.31 -32.78
C SER A 502 6.06 -16.97 -34.12
N GLY A 503 7.13 -17.34 -34.84
CA GLY A 503 7.05 -18.18 -36.04
C GLY A 503 7.83 -17.68 -37.26
N ASP A 504 7.86 -18.50 -38.31
CA ASP A 504 8.56 -18.22 -39.58
C ASP A 504 7.71 -17.43 -40.59
N ARG A 505 6.54 -16.93 -40.17
CA ARG A 505 5.58 -16.25 -41.05
C ARG A 505 5.94 -14.77 -41.18
N ASP A 506 5.70 -14.16 -42.33
CA ASP A 506 5.97 -12.72 -42.51
C ASP A 506 5.05 -11.82 -41.67
N ILE A 507 3.86 -12.31 -41.28
CA ILE A 507 2.88 -11.62 -40.43
C ILE A 507 2.19 -12.62 -39.51
N VAL A 508 2.11 -12.29 -38.22
CA VAL A 508 1.33 -13.02 -37.21
C VAL A 508 0.13 -12.15 -36.78
N LYS A 509 -1.04 -12.77 -36.63
CA LYS A 509 -2.29 -12.11 -36.25
C LYS A 509 -2.67 -12.46 -34.81
N TYR A 510 -3.08 -11.45 -34.06
CA TYR A 510 -3.53 -11.58 -32.68
C TYR A 510 -4.78 -10.73 -32.44
N VAL A 511 -5.44 -10.97 -31.32
CA VAL A 511 -6.55 -10.15 -30.82
C VAL A 511 -6.25 -9.77 -29.38
N LEU A 512 -6.22 -8.46 -29.10
CA LEU A 512 -6.29 -7.96 -27.73
C LEU A 512 -7.76 -8.02 -27.27
N GLU A 513 -8.01 -8.74 -26.20
CA GLU A 513 -9.31 -8.89 -25.58
C GLU A 513 -9.30 -8.24 -24.18
N ILE A 514 -10.28 -7.39 -23.90
CA ILE A 514 -10.42 -6.67 -22.62
C ILE A 514 -11.82 -6.94 -22.05
N ILE A 515 -11.86 -7.39 -20.79
CA ILE A 515 -13.05 -7.85 -20.08
C ILE A 515 -13.15 -7.09 -18.75
N PRO A 516 -13.80 -5.90 -18.75
CA PRO A 516 -14.01 -5.13 -17.52
C PRO A 516 -15.26 -5.62 -16.77
N ALA A 517 -15.22 -5.58 -15.45
CA ALA A 517 -16.36 -5.78 -14.56
C ALA A 517 -16.50 -4.55 -13.64
N PHE A 518 -17.73 -4.12 -13.39
CA PHE A 518 -18.03 -2.86 -12.71
C PHE A 518 -18.81 -3.08 -11.40
N VAL A 519 -18.52 -2.25 -10.40
CA VAL A 519 -19.29 -2.12 -9.14
C VAL A 519 -20.17 -0.88 -9.09
N SER A 520 -20.06 -0.01 -10.09
CA SER A 520 -20.78 1.26 -10.16
C SER A 520 -22.07 1.13 -10.98
N LYS A 521 -23.01 2.07 -10.81
CA LYS A 521 -24.20 2.16 -11.68
C LYS A 521 -23.84 2.51 -13.12
N GLU A 522 -22.77 3.28 -13.30
CA GLU A 522 -22.17 3.55 -14.60
C GLU A 522 -21.23 2.39 -14.97
N LEU A 523 -21.58 1.67 -16.03
CA LEU A 523 -20.86 0.47 -16.46
C LEU A 523 -19.87 0.78 -17.58
N ASN A 524 -19.19 1.93 -17.51
CA ASN A 524 -18.17 2.32 -18.49
C ASN A 524 -16.98 3.02 -17.85
N ALA A 525 -15.83 2.96 -18.54
CA ALA A 525 -14.58 3.61 -18.16
C ALA A 525 -13.77 4.03 -19.40
N SER A 526 -13.07 5.15 -19.31
CA SER A 526 -12.12 5.59 -20.34
C SER A 526 -10.73 5.00 -20.06
N LEU A 527 -10.26 4.13 -20.93
CA LEU A 527 -8.97 3.45 -20.86
C LEU A 527 -7.96 4.11 -21.80
N SER A 528 -6.90 4.70 -21.25
CA SER A 528 -5.77 5.17 -22.04
C SER A 528 -4.87 3.98 -22.41
N VAL A 529 -4.54 3.85 -23.69
CA VAL A 529 -3.68 2.78 -24.22
C VAL A 529 -2.45 3.40 -24.88
N ASN A 530 -1.27 3.02 -24.40
CA ASN A 530 -0.01 3.19 -25.12
C ASN A 530 0.37 1.85 -25.75
N GLU A 531 0.27 1.77 -27.08
CA GLU A 531 0.68 0.61 -27.85
C GLU A 531 2.09 0.82 -28.38
N ILE A 532 3.01 -0.04 -27.96
CA ILE A 532 4.43 0.02 -28.28
C ILE A 532 4.79 -1.21 -29.12
N THR A 533 5.48 -0.99 -30.23
CA THR A 533 6.02 -2.06 -31.07
C THR A 533 7.53 -1.99 -31.00
N TYR A 534 8.16 -3.05 -30.51
CA TYR A 534 9.61 -3.17 -30.43
C TYR A 534 10.15 -3.88 -31.67
N PHE A 535 11.31 -3.45 -32.15
CA PHE A 535 12.04 -4.15 -33.21
C PHE A 535 12.67 -5.44 -32.68
N ASP A 536 12.99 -6.36 -33.59
CA ASP A 536 13.71 -7.60 -33.26
C ASP A 536 15.16 -7.34 -32.79
N SER A 537 15.74 -6.23 -33.25
CA SER A 537 17.03 -5.71 -32.83
C SER A 537 17.00 -4.18 -32.80
N PRO A 538 17.55 -3.53 -31.76
CA PRO A 538 17.66 -2.08 -31.72
C PRO A 538 18.42 -1.53 -32.92
N LEU A 539 17.93 -0.43 -33.50
CA LEU A 539 18.65 0.27 -34.57
C LEU A 539 19.61 1.29 -33.94
N SER A 540 20.91 1.11 -34.13
CA SER A 540 21.90 2.08 -33.67
C SER A 540 21.74 3.41 -34.40
N LEU A 541 21.79 4.52 -33.64
CA LEU A 541 21.74 5.87 -34.18
C LEU A 541 23.05 6.59 -33.89
N ASP A 542 23.60 7.24 -34.92
CA ASP A 542 24.77 8.10 -34.76
C ASP A 542 24.39 9.38 -34.01
N VAL A 543 24.98 9.57 -32.83
CA VAL A 543 24.81 10.78 -32.03
C VAL A 543 26.00 11.70 -32.24
N LYS A 544 25.75 12.95 -32.63
CA LYS A 544 26.76 14.01 -32.68
C LYS A 544 26.40 15.07 -31.64
N ASN A 545 27.32 15.34 -30.71
CA ASN A 545 27.15 16.46 -29.79
C ASN A 545 27.24 17.77 -30.59
N ALA A 546 26.22 18.62 -30.46
CA ALA A 546 26.10 19.90 -31.14
C ALA A 546 26.60 21.10 -30.31
N GLY A 547 27.47 20.85 -29.32
CA GLY A 547 28.10 21.88 -28.48
C GLY A 547 27.72 21.72 -27.03
#